data_AF-A0A2V2B0C2-F1
#
_entry.id   AF-A0A2V2B0C2-F1
#
_cell.length_a   1.000
_cell.length_b   1.000
_cell.length_c   1.000
_cell.angle_alpha   90.00
_cell.angle_beta   90.00
_cell.angle_gamma   90.00
#
_symmetry.space_group_name_H-M   'P 1'
#
loop_
_entity.id
_entity.type
_entity.pdbx_description
1 polymer ?
#
loop_
_entity_poly.entity_id
_entity_poly.type
_entity_poly.pdbx_seq_one_letter_code
_entity_poly.pdbx_strand_id
1 'polypeptide(L)' 'MEQPIRQFNVGDRVTHDEHGLGRVVGIEEGIAVLVDFGSVQKRILSPYTKMAAL' A
#
# COMPACT_ATOMS: atom_id res chain seq x y z
N MET A 1 19.04 13.48 1.61
CA MET A 1 18.62 12.42 2.55
C MET A 1 17.58 11.59 1.81
N GLU A 2 17.93 10.38 1.41
CA GLU A 2 16.96 9.46 0.81
C GLU A 2 16.04 9.00 1.94
N GLN A 3 14.80 9.48 1.94
CA GLN A 3 13.80 9.04 2.90
C GLN A 3 13.56 7.54 2.65
N PRO A 4 13.66 6.68 3.69
CA PRO A 4 13.50 5.25 3.48
C PRO A 4 12.12 5.00 2.90
N ILE A 5 12.08 4.41 1.71
CA ILE A 5 10.84 4.00 1.07
C ILE A 5 10.15 3.07 2.06
N ARG A 6 8.92 3.44 2.47
CA ARG A 6 8.13 2.63 3.39
C ARG A 6 7.97 1.24 2.76
N GLN A 7 8.56 0.23 3.40
CA GLN A 7 8.45 -1.16 2.95
C GLN A 7 7.16 -1.75 3.51
N PHE A 8 6.40 -2.41 2.64
CA PHE A 8 5.22 -3.19 2.99
C PHE A 8 5.50 -4.65 2.69
N ASN A 9 4.86 -5.55 3.44
CA ASN A 9 4.85 -6.99 3.22
C ASN A 9 3.46 -7.45 2.76
N VAL A 10 3.41 -8.56 2.02
CA VAL A 10 2.13 -9.20 1.70
C VAL A 10 1.46 -9.63 3.00
N GLY A 11 0.20 -9.20 3.15
CA GLY A 11 -0.60 -9.41 4.34
C GLY A 11 -0.62 -8.23 5.32
N ASP A 12 0.20 -7.20 5.11
CA ASP A 12 0.16 -6.00 5.94
C ASP A 12 -1.21 -5.32 5.84
N ARG A 13 -1.68 -4.79 6.97
CA ARG A 13 -2.90 -3.98 7.03
C ARG A 13 -2.55 -2.53 6.82
N VAL A 14 -3.35 -1.85 6.01
CA VAL A 14 -3.07 -0.49 5.57
C VAL A 14 -4.37 0.29 5.52
N THR A 15 -4.29 1.60 5.67
CA THR A 15 -5.41 2.50 5.45
C THR A 15 -5.12 3.41 4.28
N HIS A 16 -6.12 3.63 3.44
CA HIS A 16 -6.09 4.58 2.35
C HIS A 16 -7.20 5.61 2.55
N ASP A 17 -6.90 6.90 2.47
CA ASP A 17 -7.85 7.96 2.83
C ASP A 17 -9.19 7.86 2.07
N GLU A 18 -9.16 7.43 0.81
CA GLU A 18 -10.35 7.30 -0.04
C GLU A 18 -11.05 5.93 0.01
N HIS A 19 -10.33 4.86 0.38
CA HIS A 19 -10.83 3.48 0.30
C HIS A 19 -10.98 2.82 1.67
N GLY A 20 -10.48 3.45 2.73
CA GLY A 20 -10.50 2.91 4.08
C GLY A 20 -9.46 1.81 4.27
N LEU A 21 -9.85 0.78 5.02
CA LEU A 21 -8.96 -0.32 5.40
C LEU A 21 -8.73 -1.28 4.24
N GLY A 22 -7.48 -1.63 3.99
CA GLY A 22 -7.08 -2.65 3.03
C GLY A 22 -6.00 -3.57 3.57
N ARG A 23 -5.69 -4.60 2.77
CA ARG A 23 -4.61 -5.54 3.00
C ARG A 23 -3.72 -5.61 1.78
N VAL A 24 -2.40 -5.57 1.99
CA VAL A 24 -1.44 -5.76 0.90
C VAL A 24 -1.52 -7.20 0.42
N VAL A 25 -1.70 -7.39 -0.89
CA VAL A 25 -1.81 -8.71 -1.54
C VAL A 25 -0.70 -8.96 -2.56
N GLY A 26 0.10 -7.94 -2.88
CA GLY A 26 1.26 -8.05 -3.76
C GLY A 26 2.17 -6.82 -3.64
N ILE A 27 3.45 -7.01 -3.96
CA ILE A 27 4.47 -5.96 -3.90
C ILE A 27 5.23 -5.97 -5.22
N GLU A 28 5.40 -4.77 -5.78
CA GLU A 28 6.33 -4.49 -6.86
C GLU A 28 7.46 -3.64 -6.26
N GLU A 29 8.57 -4.28 -5.90
CA GLU A 29 9.64 -3.64 -5.11
C GLU A 29 10.11 -2.33 -5.75
N GLY A 30 10.00 -1.24 -4.97
CA GLY A 30 10.38 0.11 -5.39
C GLY A 30 9.41 0.80 -6.38
N ILE A 31 8.36 0.10 -6.84
CA ILE A 31 7.44 0.59 -7.88
C ILE A 31 6.04 0.81 -7.31
N ALA A 32 5.42 -0.22 -6.73
CA ALA A 32 4.02 -0.18 -6.30
C ALA A 32 3.69 -1.26 -5.27
N VAL A 33 2.54 -1.11 -4.62
CA VAL A 33 1.90 -2.16 -3.81
C VAL A 33 0.49 -2.40 -4.31
N LEU A 34 0.09 -3.67 -4.32
CA LEU A 34 -1.28 -4.08 -4.62
C LEU A 34 -2.01 -4.25 -3.29
N VAL A 35 -3.08 -3.48 -3.12
CA VAL A 35 -3.90 -3.47 -1.91
C VAL A 35 -5.31 -3.92 -2.26
N ASP A 36 -5.82 -4.88 -1.51
CA ASP A 36 -7.22 -5.30 -1.56
C ASP A 36 -8.00 -4.57 -0.45
N PHE A 37 -9.01 -3.80 -0.84
CA PHE A 37 -9.94 -3.10 0.06
C PHE A 37 -11.27 -3.86 0.22
N GLY A 38 -11.33 -5.12 -0.19
CA GLY A 38 -12.50 -6.00 -0.13
C GLY A 38 -13.39 -5.89 -1.38
N SER A 39 -13.85 -4.68 -1.70
CA SER A 39 -14.69 -4.43 -2.89
C SER A 39 -13.88 -4.12 -4.15
N VAL A 40 -12.62 -3.69 -3.98
CA VAL A 40 -11.75 -3.29 -5.08
C VAL A 40 -10.29 -3.53 -4.72
N GLN A 41 -9.53 -4.03 -5.68
CA GLN A 41 -8.07 -4.08 -5.63
C GLN A 41 -7.50 -2.84 -6.31
N LYS A 42 -6.52 -2.19 -5.69
CA LYS A 42 -5.81 -1.03 -6.24
C LYS A 42 -4.31 -1.28 -6.27
N ARG A 43 -3.69 -0.77 -7.34
CA ARG A 43 -2.24 -0.67 -7.47
C ARG A 43 -1.82 0.75 -7.07
N ILE A 44 -1.12 0.88 -5.96
CA ILE A 44 -0.69 2.15 -5.38
C ILE A 44 0.81 2.33 -5.67
N LEU A 45 1.18 3.34 -6.45
CA LEU A 45 2.56 3.62 -6.83
C LEU A 45 3.35 4.26 -5.67
N SER A 46 4.64 3.96 -5.58
CA SER A 46 5.60 4.67 -4.73
C SER A 46 5.57 6.19 -5.04
N PRO A 47 5.56 7.09 -4.03
CA PRO A 47 5.85 6.87 -2.61
C PRO A 47 4.64 6.49 -1.74
N TYR A 48 3.61 5.87 -2.32
CA TYR A 48 2.40 5.41 -1.65
C TYR A 48 1.57 6.55 -1.07
N THR A 49 1.24 7.52 -1.92
CA THR A 49 0.45 8.69 -1.53
C THR A 49 -0.88 8.26 -0.90
N LYS A 50 -1.29 8.94 0.18
CA LYS A 50 -2.53 8.69 0.96
C LYS A 50 -2.62 7.31 1.61
N MET A 51 -1.51 6.61 1.77
CA MET A 51 -1.48 5.28 2.38
C MET A 51 -0.69 5.30 3.69
N ALA A 52 -1.27 4.74 4.74
CA ALA A 52 -0.62 4.54 6.03
C ALA A 52 -0.60 3.05 6.40
N ALA A 53 0.51 2.59 6.97
CA ALA A 53 0.59 1.24 7.55
C ALA A 53 -0.06 1.25 8.95
N LEU A 54 -0.78 0.18 9.28
CA LEU A 54 -1.33 -0.08 10.61
C LEU A 54 -0.46 -1.05 11.40
#